data_AF-A0A5B0NC13-F1
#
_entry.id   AF-A0A5B0NC13-F1
#
_cell.length_a   1.000
_cell.length_b   1.000
_cell.length_c   1.000
_cell.angle_alpha   90.00
_cell.angle_beta   90.00
_cell.angle_gamma   90.00
#
_symmetry.space_group_name_H-M   'P 1'
#
loop_
_entity.id
_entity.type
_entity.pdbx_description
1 polymer ?
#
loop_
_entity_poly.entity_id
_entity_poly.type
_entity_poly.pdbx_seq_one_letter_code
_entity_poly.pdbx_strand_id
1 'polypeptide(L)'
;MIKAAEKQELDMENDFKKRIQAAFKPRGESEDEVYPTVVKPKWGNAVHDGEISGLLKESIQSVKKMAEKEKLSQSEAAESWTFQKALEILEPYLQPTNPQAHHPVPRITDEAYQSLKFLWTFHPASFLRIRASLSSSLDNKWEVQRRLVTVTTQITQKTIVENWMLIRNALLDGLQNERRTSLKFYEVRLQLAQEFPNIVYYSDLFLPVFSRILEDEVANTGQTLRPFLRSWMGDHESSRRLKTPISEKLYQLKIELSQDLSEDLRASEITRGVDVWTVHHWIKCLGLGQPKKLDDWTDDEVLFSMEKLQKLITGMSRNEAIPWHESASRAWLIETFGQEIYTQQLDLLCNKCKQIRARLVSHEDHRWKNNGSSVIKILDGQEEDKLKFADHGLDFKLIQAIKIIRSVNQQFRADWNSLFDSCPSKLTSNQKDFIKIWFADNFI
;
A
#
# COMPACT_ATOMS: atom_id res chain seq x y z
N MET A 1 23.05 -10.29 -6.14
CA MET A 1 21.99 -10.19 -5.11
C MET A 1 22.07 -8.87 -4.34
N ILE A 2 23.26 -8.42 -3.90
CA ILE A 2 23.49 -7.15 -3.17
C ILE A 2 22.80 -5.94 -3.80
N LYS A 3 23.01 -5.65 -5.09
CA LYS A 3 22.39 -4.50 -5.79
C LYS A 3 20.85 -4.48 -5.81
N ALA A 4 20.19 -5.64 -5.73
CA ALA A 4 18.72 -5.70 -5.74
C ALA A 4 18.13 -5.47 -4.34
N ALA A 5 18.80 -5.99 -3.31
CA ALA A 5 18.44 -5.73 -1.92
C ALA A 5 18.67 -4.26 -1.53
N GLU A 6 19.80 -3.68 -1.94
CA GLU A 6 20.11 -2.25 -1.76
C GLU A 6 19.09 -1.34 -2.46
N LYS A 7 18.71 -1.69 -3.69
CA LYS A 7 17.66 -0.96 -4.41
C LYS A 7 16.32 -1.01 -3.67
N GLN A 8 15.91 -2.18 -3.19
CA GLN A 8 14.66 -2.33 -2.46
C GLN A 8 14.63 -1.51 -1.17
N GLU A 9 15.75 -1.48 -0.44
CA GLU A 9 15.87 -0.70 0.79
C GLU A 9 15.75 0.80 0.49
N LEU A 10 16.43 1.26 -0.57
CA LEU A 10 16.34 2.64 -1.04
C LEU A 10 14.92 3.00 -1.51
N ASP A 11 14.23 2.08 -2.19
CA ASP A 11 12.85 2.29 -2.64
C ASP A 11 11.90 2.44 -1.43
N MET A 12 12.05 1.62 -0.38
CA MET A 12 11.27 1.74 0.87
C MET A 12 11.58 3.03 1.64
N GLU A 13 12.84 3.44 1.70
CA GLU A 13 13.24 4.70 2.34
C GLU A 13 12.64 5.91 1.61
N ASN A 14 12.72 5.93 0.28
CA ASN A 14 12.15 7.00 -0.54
C ASN A 14 10.62 7.04 -0.44
N ASP A 15 9.96 5.88 -0.42
CA ASP A 15 8.52 5.78 -0.19
C ASP A 15 8.13 6.35 1.19
N PHE A 16 8.83 5.94 2.26
CA PHE A 16 8.58 6.48 3.60
C PHE A 16 8.74 8.00 3.65
N LYS A 17 9.82 8.55 3.08
CA LYS A 17 10.06 10.01 3.04
C LYS A 17 8.90 10.75 2.36
N LYS A 18 8.42 10.25 1.23
CA LYS A 18 7.28 10.84 0.52
C LYS A 18 5.99 10.76 1.34
N ARG A 19 5.72 9.60 1.95
CA ARG A 19 4.51 9.35 2.73
C ARG A 19 4.44 10.21 3.98
N ILE A 20 5.52 10.29 4.76
CA ILE A 20 5.52 11.07 6.00
C ILE A 20 5.38 12.57 5.70
N GLN A 21 5.98 13.05 4.61
CA GLN A 21 5.78 14.42 4.13
C GLN A 21 4.32 14.66 3.72
N ALA A 22 3.77 13.79 2.87
CA ALA A 22 2.38 13.89 2.42
C ALA A 22 1.37 13.76 3.57
N ALA A 23 1.69 13.01 4.62
CA ALA A 23 0.81 12.81 5.77
C ALA A 23 0.52 14.10 6.54
N PHE A 24 1.48 15.03 6.61
CA PHE A 24 1.30 16.33 7.26
C PHE A 24 1.13 17.50 6.29
N LYS A 25 1.69 17.39 5.07
CA LYS A 25 1.62 18.41 4.00
C LYS A 25 1.22 17.77 2.65
N PRO A 26 -0.06 17.37 2.46
CA PRO A 26 -0.48 16.66 1.24
C PRO A 26 -0.26 17.40 -0.08
N ARG A 27 -0.27 18.75 -0.06
CA ARG A 27 -0.09 19.62 -1.24
C ARG A 27 1.38 19.92 -1.59
N GLY A 28 2.30 19.80 -0.63
CA GLY A 28 3.75 19.98 -0.83
C GLY A 28 4.28 21.40 -1.14
N GLU A 29 3.48 22.31 -1.72
CA GLU A 29 3.98 23.57 -2.33
C GLU A 29 4.08 24.79 -1.39
N SER A 30 3.36 24.81 -0.27
CA SER A 30 3.37 25.92 0.71
C SER A 30 3.36 25.37 2.13
N GLU A 31 4.12 26.00 3.04
CA GLU A 31 4.22 25.52 4.42
C GLU A 31 2.92 25.63 5.20
N ASP A 32 2.10 26.64 4.88
CA ASP A 32 0.93 27.02 5.67
C ASP A 32 -0.38 26.94 4.84
N GLU A 33 -0.33 26.94 3.51
CA GLU A 33 -1.53 26.95 2.66
C GLU A 33 -2.02 25.52 2.33
N VAL A 34 -3.22 25.16 2.79
CA VAL A 34 -3.80 23.82 2.60
C VAL A 34 -4.62 23.68 1.31
N TYR A 35 -5.05 24.81 0.75
CA TYR A 35 -5.76 24.97 -0.53
C TYR A 35 -5.65 26.45 -0.93
N PRO A 36 -5.71 26.84 -2.22
CA PRO A 36 -5.56 28.24 -2.61
C PRO A 36 -6.35 29.21 -1.74
N THR A 37 -5.65 30.19 -1.16
CA THR A 37 -6.13 31.21 -0.19
C THR A 37 -6.56 30.70 1.19
N VAL A 38 -6.48 29.40 1.47
CA VAL A 38 -6.84 28.78 2.75
C VAL A 38 -5.57 28.43 3.52
N VAL A 39 -5.31 29.19 4.59
CA VAL A 39 -4.12 29.03 5.41
C VAL A 39 -4.46 28.34 6.73
N LYS A 40 -3.65 27.34 7.10
CA LYS A 40 -3.75 26.65 8.38
C LYS A 40 -3.29 27.58 9.50
N PRO A 41 -4.02 27.69 10.63
CA PRO A 41 -3.58 28.51 11.74
C PRO A 41 -2.20 28.07 12.25
N LYS A 42 -1.28 29.02 12.45
CA LYS A 42 0.01 28.73 13.07
C LYS A 42 -0.21 28.31 14.53
N TRP A 43 0.54 27.31 14.98
CA TRP A 43 0.47 26.78 16.35
C TRP A 43 0.74 27.81 17.45
N GLY A 44 1.40 28.92 17.13
CA GLY A 44 1.51 30.08 18.03
C GLY A 44 0.16 30.65 18.48
N ASN A 45 -0.92 30.36 17.76
CA ASN A 45 -2.30 30.75 18.11
C ASN A 45 -3.09 29.60 18.80
N ALA A 46 -2.55 28.38 18.85
CA ALA A 46 -3.18 27.19 19.42
C ALA A 46 -2.74 26.90 20.88
N VAL A 47 -2.09 27.88 21.53
CA VAL A 47 -1.53 27.81 22.90
C VAL A 47 -2.60 27.61 23.99
N HIS A 48 -3.87 27.53 23.60
CA HIS A 48 -5.01 27.32 24.50
C HIS A 48 -5.38 25.85 24.72
N ASP A 49 -4.75 24.90 24.01
CA ASP A 49 -4.89 23.47 24.29
C ASP A 49 -3.83 23.02 25.31
N GLY A 50 -4.27 22.41 26.42
CA GLY A 50 -3.45 22.16 27.61
C GLY A 50 -2.26 21.23 27.33
N GLU A 51 -2.44 20.23 26.47
CA GLU A 51 -1.41 19.24 26.15
C GLU A 51 -0.33 19.80 25.22
N ILE A 52 -0.73 20.52 24.17
CA ILE A 52 0.21 21.19 23.24
C ILE A 52 0.98 22.31 23.95
N SER A 53 0.33 23.04 24.86
CA SER A 53 1.00 24.03 25.72
C SER A 53 2.05 23.36 26.62
N GLY A 54 1.77 22.15 27.12
CA GLY A 54 2.71 21.31 27.86
C GLY A 54 3.92 20.94 27.00
N LEU A 55 3.69 20.38 25.81
CA LEU A 55 4.75 19.99 24.87
C LEU A 55 5.63 21.18 24.45
N LEU A 56 5.05 22.35 24.23
CA LEU A 56 5.80 23.57 23.91
C LEU A 56 6.73 24.00 25.06
N LYS A 57 6.23 23.95 26.31
CA LYS A 57 7.07 24.27 27.47
C LYS A 57 8.18 23.24 27.65
N GLU A 58 7.85 21.96 27.49
CA GLU A 58 8.81 20.86 27.57
C GLU A 58 9.89 21.00 26.49
N SER A 59 9.52 21.35 25.25
CA SER A 59 10.47 21.50 24.14
C SER A 59 11.49 22.59 24.44
N ILE A 60 11.04 23.77 24.88
CA ILE A 60 11.92 24.91 25.19
C ILE A 60 12.93 24.53 26.29
N GLN A 61 12.47 23.89 27.37
CA GLN A 61 13.33 23.51 28.50
C GLN A 61 14.29 22.37 28.14
N SER A 62 13.78 21.33 27.48
CA SER A 62 14.53 20.11 27.19
C SER A 62 15.57 20.33 26.09
N VAL A 63 15.22 21.08 25.04
CA VAL A 63 16.16 21.43 23.96
C VAL A 63 17.31 22.27 24.48
N LYS A 64 17.03 23.28 25.33
CA LYS A 64 18.09 24.09 25.94
C LYS A 64 19.03 23.25 26.80
N LYS A 65 18.46 22.39 27.67
CA LYS A 65 19.24 21.49 28.52
C LYS A 65 20.08 20.49 27.72
N MET A 66 19.54 19.94 26.64
CA MET A 66 20.23 19.00 25.76
C MET A 66 21.38 19.69 25.01
N ALA A 67 21.15 20.88 24.46
CA ALA A 67 22.18 21.68 23.81
C ALA A 67 23.37 21.97 24.74
N GLU A 68 23.09 22.37 25.99
CA GLU A 68 24.12 22.65 27.00
C GLU A 68 24.88 21.38 27.43
N LYS A 69 24.17 20.27 27.67
CA LYS A 69 24.76 19.02 28.16
C LYS A 69 25.60 18.31 27.09
N GLU A 70 25.10 18.26 25.86
CA GLU A 70 25.72 17.50 24.76
C GLU A 70 26.59 18.37 23.85
N LYS A 71 26.70 19.67 24.14
CA LYS A 71 27.44 20.66 23.33
C LYS A 71 26.97 20.73 21.87
N LEU A 72 25.66 20.56 21.67
CA LEU A 72 25.00 20.64 20.37
C LEU A 72 24.56 22.09 20.09
N SER A 73 24.40 22.43 18.81
CA SER A 73 23.64 23.64 18.46
C SER A 73 22.19 23.50 18.90
N GLN A 74 21.48 24.63 19.04
CA GLN A 74 20.05 24.62 19.38
C GLN A 74 19.22 23.84 18.34
N SER A 75 19.60 23.89 17.06
CA SER A 75 18.91 23.15 15.99
C SER A 75 19.12 21.64 16.10
N GLU A 76 20.34 21.18 16.35
CA GLU A 76 20.64 19.75 16.49
C GLU A 76 19.99 19.15 17.74
N ALA A 77 19.97 19.92 18.84
CA ALA A 77 19.25 19.54 20.05
C ALA A 77 17.74 19.49 19.82
N ALA A 78 17.18 20.46 19.08
CA ALA A 78 15.77 20.46 18.68
C ALA A 78 15.43 19.26 17.81
N GLU A 79 16.27 18.93 16.82
CA GLU A 79 16.08 17.74 15.99
C GLU A 79 16.04 16.47 16.83
N SER A 80 17.03 16.28 17.71
CA SER A 80 17.20 15.07 18.51
C SER A 80 16.08 14.89 19.52
N TRP A 81 15.68 15.96 20.20
CA TRP A 81 14.52 15.95 21.10
C TRP A 81 13.23 15.63 20.35
N THR A 82 13.00 16.27 19.20
CA THR A 82 11.80 16.02 18.37
C THR A 82 11.73 14.57 17.91
N PHE A 83 12.87 14.01 17.51
CA PHE A 83 12.96 12.60 17.12
C PHE A 83 12.62 11.66 18.28
N GLN A 84 13.21 11.88 19.46
CA GLN A 84 12.92 11.09 20.66
C GLN A 84 11.44 11.16 21.04
N LYS A 85 10.86 12.36 21.08
CA LYS A 85 9.43 12.54 21.37
C LYS A 85 8.51 11.94 20.33
N ALA A 86 8.85 12.05 19.05
CA ALA A 86 8.07 11.41 17.99
C ALA A 86 8.07 9.88 18.17
N LEU A 87 9.21 9.28 18.52
CA LEU A 87 9.28 7.85 18.82
C LEU A 87 8.49 7.46 20.07
N GLU A 88 8.58 8.22 21.16
CA GLU A 88 7.79 8.00 22.38
C GLU A 88 6.28 7.99 22.08
N ILE A 89 5.81 8.97 21.30
CA ILE A 89 4.39 9.06 20.91
C ILE A 89 4.01 7.92 19.96
N LEU A 90 4.90 7.51 19.05
CA LEU A 90 4.61 6.48 18.06
C LEU A 90 4.80 5.05 18.57
N GLU A 91 5.50 4.84 19.70
CA GLU A 91 5.81 3.53 20.25
C GLU A 91 4.56 2.63 20.42
N PRO A 92 3.44 3.10 21.01
CA PRO A 92 2.25 2.27 21.18
C PRO A 92 1.63 1.81 19.86
N TYR A 93 1.85 2.56 18.78
CA TYR A 93 1.29 2.31 17.46
C TYR A 93 2.22 1.44 16.60
N LEU A 94 3.52 1.74 16.61
CA LEU A 94 4.54 1.03 15.83
C LEU A 94 4.99 -0.28 16.49
N GLN A 95 4.83 -0.41 17.81
CA GLN A 95 5.12 -1.60 18.60
C GLN A 95 6.48 -2.25 18.26
N PRO A 96 7.60 -1.50 18.32
CA PRO A 96 8.90 -1.93 17.78
C PRO A 96 9.46 -3.22 18.40
N THR A 97 8.91 -3.65 19.53
CA THR A 97 9.30 -4.88 20.25
C THR A 97 8.49 -6.11 19.85
N ASN A 98 7.40 -5.96 19.09
CA ASN A 98 6.58 -7.08 18.64
C ASN A 98 7.03 -7.56 17.25
N PRO A 99 7.61 -8.77 17.10
CA PRO A 99 8.09 -9.26 15.81
C PRO A 99 7.00 -9.91 14.94
N GLN A 100 5.76 -10.03 15.43
CA GLN A 100 4.68 -10.68 14.69
C GLN A 100 4.39 -9.94 13.38
N ALA A 101 4.43 -10.68 12.28
CA ALA A 101 4.07 -10.17 10.95
C ALA A 101 2.57 -9.86 10.90
N HIS A 102 2.22 -8.77 10.21
CA HIS A 102 0.83 -8.33 10.01
C HIS A 102 0.05 -8.04 11.30
N HIS A 103 0.74 -7.82 12.42
CA HIS A 103 0.09 -7.49 13.68
C HIS A 103 -0.69 -6.16 13.56
N PRO A 104 -1.92 -6.05 14.09
CA PRO A 104 -2.69 -4.82 14.03
C PRO A 104 -1.94 -3.63 14.64
N VAL A 105 -1.83 -2.54 13.88
CA VAL A 105 -1.42 -1.21 14.31
C VAL A 105 -2.65 -0.54 14.94
N PRO A 106 -2.61 -0.16 16.23
CA PRO A 106 -3.69 0.58 16.87
C PRO A 106 -4.03 1.88 16.12
N ARG A 107 -5.28 2.34 16.25
CA ARG A 107 -5.71 3.61 15.65
C ARG A 107 -5.09 4.79 16.41
N ILE A 108 -4.42 5.69 15.70
CA ILE A 108 -3.86 6.94 16.24
C ILE A 108 -5.00 7.76 16.85
N THR A 109 -4.84 8.14 18.12
CA THR A 109 -5.78 9.02 18.80
C THR A 109 -5.66 10.46 18.31
N ASP A 110 -6.65 11.29 18.59
CA ASP A 110 -6.59 12.71 18.22
C ASP A 110 -5.47 13.43 18.98
N GLU A 111 -5.24 13.08 20.24
CA GLU A 111 -4.16 13.63 21.08
C GLU A 111 -2.77 13.32 20.50
N ALA A 112 -2.53 12.05 20.14
CA ALA A 112 -1.29 11.64 19.51
C ALA A 112 -1.09 12.32 18.15
N TYR A 113 -2.16 12.45 17.35
CA TYR A 113 -2.10 13.17 16.08
C TYR A 113 -1.73 14.65 16.26
N GLN A 114 -2.38 15.38 17.18
CA GLN A 114 -2.07 16.79 17.41
C GLN A 114 -0.62 16.97 17.90
N SER A 115 -0.16 16.08 18.78
CA SER A 115 1.22 16.07 19.27
C SER A 115 2.24 15.84 18.15
N LEU A 116 2.00 14.84 17.27
CA LEU A 116 2.87 14.57 16.12
C LEU A 116 2.88 15.74 15.12
N LYS A 117 1.72 16.36 14.88
CA LYS A 117 1.60 17.51 13.99
C LYS A 117 2.33 18.74 14.57
N PHE A 118 2.31 18.94 15.89
CA PHE A 118 3.13 19.96 16.57
C PHE A 118 4.62 19.69 16.36
N LEU A 119 5.08 18.47 16.63
CA LEU A 119 6.48 18.06 16.43
C LEU A 119 6.93 18.21 14.97
N TRP A 120 6.04 17.91 14.01
CA TRP A 120 6.30 18.10 12.59
C TRP A 120 6.54 19.58 12.24
N THR A 121 5.76 20.51 12.80
CA THR A 121 5.99 21.95 12.60
C THR A 121 7.25 22.44 13.32
N PHE A 122 7.62 21.80 14.43
CA PHE A 122 8.82 22.18 15.18
C PHE A 122 10.11 21.73 14.50
N HIS A 123 10.22 20.46 14.08
CA HIS A 123 11.39 19.96 13.34
C HIS A 123 11.05 18.76 12.41
N PRO A 124 10.65 18.99 11.14
CA PRO A 124 10.14 17.92 10.28
C PRO A 124 11.21 16.89 9.87
N ALA A 125 12.48 17.30 9.76
CA ALA A 125 13.57 16.39 9.37
C ALA A 125 13.78 15.25 10.37
N SER A 126 13.38 15.43 11.63
CA SER A 126 13.46 14.41 12.68
C SER A 126 12.67 13.15 12.34
N PHE A 127 11.54 13.30 11.63
CA PHE A 127 10.68 12.17 11.27
C PHE A 127 11.34 11.23 10.25
N LEU A 128 12.29 11.72 9.45
CA LEU A 128 12.95 10.91 8.42
C LEU A 128 13.83 9.81 9.03
N ARG A 129 14.21 9.95 10.31
CA ARG A 129 15.04 8.98 11.06
C ARG A 129 14.24 7.82 11.65
N ILE A 130 12.90 7.92 11.70
CA ILE A 130 12.03 6.93 12.36
C ILE A 130 12.18 5.55 11.72
N ARG A 131 12.21 5.47 10.38
CA ARG A 131 12.38 4.18 9.67
C ARG A 131 13.66 3.47 10.09
N ALA A 132 14.79 4.16 10.08
CA ALA A 132 16.08 3.56 10.44
C ALA A 132 16.07 3.02 11.88
N SER A 133 15.42 3.75 12.81
CA SER A 133 15.26 3.32 14.20
C SER A 133 14.35 2.10 14.37
N LEU A 134 13.33 1.95 13.54
CA LEU A 134 12.48 0.76 13.54
C LEU A 134 13.21 -0.44 12.94
N SER A 135 13.93 -0.24 11.83
CA SER A 135 14.72 -1.28 11.18
C SER A 135 15.83 -1.83 12.08
N SER A 136 16.32 -1.06 13.07
CA SER A 136 17.27 -1.59 14.06
C SER A 136 16.60 -2.42 15.17
N SER A 137 15.27 -2.33 15.30
CA SER A 137 14.50 -3.01 16.36
C SER A 137 13.74 -4.23 15.85
N LEU A 138 13.37 -4.25 14.56
CA LEU A 138 12.63 -5.31 13.90
C LEU A 138 13.42 -5.89 12.73
N ASP A 139 13.68 -7.19 12.77
CA ASP A 139 14.44 -7.89 11.72
C ASP A 139 13.67 -7.98 10.39
N ASN A 140 12.33 -7.98 10.43
CA ASN A 140 11.51 -8.03 9.22
C ASN A 140 11.26 -6.62 8.64
N LYS A 141 12.08 -6.26 7.66
CA LYS A 141 11.98 -4.97 6.94
C LYS A 141 10.62 -4.71 6.29
N TRP A 142 9.88 -5.75 5.89
CA TRP A 142 8.57 -5.62 5.28
C TRP A 142 7.52 -5.26 6.31
N GLU A 143 7.61 -5.86 7.50
CA GLU A 143 6.76 -5.52 8.63
C GLU A 143 7.03 -4.08 9.11
N VAL A 144 8.29 -3.65 9.14
CA VAL A 144 8.64 -2.24 9.38
C VAL A 144 7.95 -1.33 8.37
N GLN A 145 8.07 -1.63 7.07
CA GLN A 145 7.47 -0.81 6.03
C GLN A 145 5.95 -0.78 6.13
N ARG A 146 5.30 -1.92 6.36
CA ARG A 146 3.85 -2.04 6.52
C ARG A 146 3.33 -1.18 7.68
N ARG A 147 3.99 -1.22 8.84
CA ARG A 147 3.61 -0.41 10.01
C ARG A 147 3.73 1.08 9.72
N LEU A 148 4.83 1.48 9.08
CA LEU A 148 5.04 2.87 8.66
C LEU A 148 3.97 3.33 7.66
N VAL A 149 3.67 2.52 6.63
CA VAL A 149 2.60 2.81 5.67
C VAL A 149 1.25 2.94 6.37
N THR A 150 0.95 2.06 7.33
CA THR A 150 -0.32 2.07 8.06
C THR A 150 -0.45 3.32 8.93
N VAL A 151 0.55 3.61 9.75
CA VAL A 151 0.60 4.82 10.62
C VAL A 151 0.53 6.10 9.79
N THR A 152 1.34 6.22 8.74
CA THR A 152 1.34 7.41 7.88
C THR A 152 0.00 7.60 7.16
N THR A 153 -0.68 6.51 6.79
CA THR A 153 -2.02 6.57 6.20
C THR A 153 -3.04 7.08 7.20
N GLN A 154 -3.02 6.62 8.45
CA GLN A 154 -3.90 7.13 9.50
C GLN A 154 -3.67 8.63 9.77
N ILE A 155 -2.42 9.08 9.85
CA ILE A 155 -2.07 10.51 9.98
C ILE A 155 -2.60 11.30 8.76
N THR A 156 -2.41 10.77 7.55
CA THR A 156 -2.92 11.36 6.31
C THR A 156 -4.44 11.55 6.37
N GLN A 157 -5.20 10.55 6.83
CA GLN A 157 -6.66 10.65 6.96
C GLN A 157 -7.06 11.80 7.89
N LYS A 158 -6.43 11.90 9.05
CA LYS A 158 -6.68 12.97 10.02
C LYS A 158 -6.38 14.35 9.44
N THR A 159 -5.23 14.49 8.79
CA THR A 159 -4.83 15.73 8.12
C THR A 159 -5.81 16.14 7.02
N ILE A 160 -6.32 15.19 6.26
CA ILE A 160 -7.28 15.46 5.17
C ILE A 160 -8.63 15.88 5.71
N VAL A 161 -9.14 15.24 6.76
CA VAL A 161 -10.39 15.66 7.41
C VAL A 161 -10.23 17.06 8.01
N GLU A 162 -9.12 17.34 8.69
CA GLU A 162 -8.83 18.67 9.24
C GLU A 162 -8.78 19.74 8.13
N ASN A 163 -8.03 19.48 7.06
CA ASN A 163 -7.90 20.40 5.93
C ASN A 163 -9.25 20.62 5.25
N TRP A 164 -10.05 19.57 5.06
CA TRP A 164 -11.39 19.67 4.50
C TRP A 164 -12.27 20.63 5.29
N MET A 165 -12.23 20.59 6.63
CA MET A 165 -13.03 21.50 7.45
C MET A 165 -12.67 22.97 7.23
N LEU A 166 -11.38 23.29 7.07
CA LEU A 166 -10.91 24.64 6.74
C LEU A 166 -11.34 25.06 5.32
N ILE A 167 -11.13 24.18 4.35
CA ILE A 167 -11.46 24.41 2.94
C ILE A 167 -12.96 24.60 2.78
N ARG A 168 -13.78 23.74 3.38
CA ARG A 168 -15.24 23.82 3.36
C ARG A 168 -15.71 25.17 3.86
N ASN A 169 -15.18 25.64 5.00
CA ASN A 169 -15.59 26.91 5.57
C ASN A 169 -15.22 28.09 4.65
N ALA A 170 -14.01 28.06 4.07
CA ALA A 170 -13.57 29.07 3.10
C ALA A 170 -14.41 29.05 1.81
N LEU A 171 -14.75 27.85 1.29
CA LEU A 171 -15.59 27.71 0.11
C LEU A 171 -17.03 28.13 0.37
N LEU A 172 -17.58 27.89 1.56
CA LEU A 172 -18.97 28.29 1.89
C LEU A 172 -19.13 29.80 2.06
N ASP A 173 -18.05 30.51 2.36
CA ASP A 173 -18.04 31.95 2.49
C ASP A 173 -18.40 32.61 1.14
N GLY A 174 -19.38 33.51 1.14
CA GLY A 174 -19.85 34.18 -0.08
C GLY A 174 -20.60 33.32 -1.12
N LEU A 175 -20.82 32.00 -0.91
CA LEU A 175 -21.59 31.19 -1.87
C LEU A 175 -23.11 31.41 -1.80
N GLN A 176 -23.76 31.42 -2.97
CA GLN A 176 -25.22 31.34 -3.10
C GLN A 176 -25.77 29.95 -2.69
N ASN A 177 -27.06 29.90 -2.30
CA ASN A 177 -27.71 28.72 -1.73
C ASN A 177 -27.62 27.45 -2.60
N GLU A 178 -27.75 27.57 -3.92
CA GLU A 178 -27.67 26.41 -4.83
C GLU A 178 -26.27 25.77 -4.81
N ARG A 179 -25.22 26.59 -4.87
CA ARG A 179 -23.82 26.12 -4.85
C ARG A 179 -23.42 25.53 -3.50
N ARG A 180 -23.96 26.07 -2.40
CA ARG A 180 -23.81 25.47 -1.06
C ARG A 180 -24.42 24.07 -1.00
N THR A 181 -25.56 23.87 -1.66
CA THR A 181 -26.24 22.57 -1.74
C THR A 181 -25.39 21.54 -2.49
N SER A 182 -24.78 21.94 -3.62
CA SER A 182 -23.87 21.06 -4.37
C SER A 182 -22.62 20.68 -3.58
N LEU A 183 -21.98 21.63 -2.89
CA LEU A 183 -20.80 21.34 -2.06
C LEU A 183 -21.13 20.36 -0.93
N LYS A 184 -22.27 20.55 -0.26
CA LYS A 184 -22.75 19.64 0.80
C LYS A 184 -23.09 18.26 0.25
N PHE A 185 -23.64 18.18 -0.96
CA PHE A 185 -23.86 16.91 -1.65
C PHE A 185 -22.54 16.15 -1.86
N TYR A 186 -21.49 16.82 -2.33
CA TYR A 186 -20.15 16.21 -2.48
C TYR A 186 -19.57 15.74 -1.16
N GLU A 187 -19.66 16.57 -0.12
CA GLU A 187 -19.18 16.26 1.23
C GLU A 187 -19.78 14.96 1.76
N VAL A 188 -21.12 14.84 1.70
CA VAL A 188 -21.84 13.68 2.22
C VAL A 188 -21.54 12.44 1.37
N ARG A 189 -21.57 12.57 0.05
CA ARG A 189 -21.49 11.41 -0.84
C ARG A 189 -20.08 10.81 -0.91
N LEU A 190 -19.06 11.66 -0.88
CA LEU A 190 -17.65 11.26 -0.86
C LEU A 190 -17.10 11.14 0.56
N GLN A 191 -17.93 11.41 1.57
CA GLN A 191 -17.59 11.34 2.99
C GLN A 191 -16.32 12.17 3.30
N LEU A 192 -16.23 13.39 2.78
CA LEU A 192 -15.01 14.23 2.86
C LEU A 192 -14.63 14.60 4.30
N ALA A 193 -15.61 14.60 5.21
CA ALA A 193 -15.43 14.86 6.63
C ALA A 193 -15.17 13.58 7.47
N GLN A 194 -14.93 12.43 6.85
CA GLN A 194 -14.69 11.16 7.55
C GLN A 194 -13.28 10.63 7.23
N GLU A 195 -12.63 10.08 8.25
CA GLU A 195 -11.43 9.26 8.09
C GLU A 195 -11.83 7.92 7.46
N PHE A 196 -11.01 7.41 6.53
CA PHE A 196 -11.25 6.12 5.86
C PHE A 196 -12.67 5.99 5.29
N PRO A 197 -13.06 6.91 4.37
CA PRO A 197 -14.37 6.82 3.74
C PRO A 197 -14.50 5.54 2.92
N ASN A 198 -15.74 5.10 2.70
CA ASN A 198 -16.00 3.97 1.82
C ASN A 198 -15.42 4.22 0.42
N ILE A 199 -14.80 3.20 -0.16
CA ILE A 199 -14.33 3.26 -1.54
C ILE A 199 -15.51 3.57 -2.45
N VAL A 200 -15.36 4.61 -3.25
CA VAL A 200 -16.33 4.95 -4.29
C VAL A 200 -15.93 4.18 -5.53
N TYR A 201 -16.74 3.18 -5.92
CA TYR A 201 -16.49 2.48 -7.17
C TYR A 201 -16.77 3.41 -8.33
N TYR A 202 -15.90 3.37 -9.32
CA TYR A 202 -16.03 4.26 -10.47
C TYR A 202 -17.28 3.93 -11.31
N SER A 203 -17.84 2.71 -11.21
CA SER A 203 -19.20 2.41 -11.71
C SER A 203 -20.30 3.21 -11.03
N ASP A 204 -20.20 3.39 -9.70
CA ASP A 204 -21.11 4.25 -8.97
C ASP A 204 -20.97 5.70 -9.47
N LEU A 205 -19.77 6.07 -9.98
CA LEU A 205 -19.50 7.36 -10.61
C LEU A 205 -19.98 7.49 -12.08
N PHE A 206 -20.40 6.40 -12.73
CA PHE A 206 -20.92 6.43 -14.11
C PHE A 206 -22.45 6.35 -14.21
N LEU A 207 -23.15 6.35 -13.08
CA LEU A 207 -24.57 6.70 -13.09
C LEU A 207 -24.73 8.11 -13.71
N PRO A 208 -25.77 8.41 -14.51
CA PRO A 208 -25.91 9.69 -15.22
C PRO A 208 -25.80 10.94 -14.33
N VAL A 209 -26.09 10.79 -13.03
CA VAL A 209 -25.92 11.82 -12.00
C VAL A 209 -24.43 12.09 -11.72
N PHE A 210 -23.60 11.05 -11.69
CA PHE A 210 -22.18 11.14 -11.32
C PHE A 210 -21.22 11.47 -12.48
N SER A 211 -21.54 11.08 -13.70
CA SER A 211 -20.73 11.49 -14.86
C SER A 211 -20.72 13.01 -14.99
N ARG A 212 -21.87 13.66 -14.76
CA ARG A 212 -21.98 15.12 -14.66
C ARG A 212 -21.17 15.68 -13.50
N ILE A 213 -21.26 15.07 -12.30
CA ILE A 213 -20.50 15.48 -11.10
C ILE A 213 -18.98 15.53 -11.32
N LEU A 214 -18.43 14.61 -12.12
CA LEU A 214 -16.99 14.59 -12.42
C LEU A 214 -16.57 15.69 -13.41
N GLU A 215 -17.51 16.18 -14.23
CA GLU A 215 -17.30 17.20 -15.25
C GLU A 215 -17.73 18.60 -14.76
N ASP A 216 -18.61 18.65 -13.75
CA ASP A 216 -19.09 19.87 -13.13
C ASP A 216 -17.98 20.53 -12.31
N GLU A 217 -17.89 21.85 -12.43
CA GLU A 217 -16.99 22.66 -11.63
C GLU A 217 -17.40 22.60 -10.15
N VAL A 218 -16.46 22.27 -9.27
CA VAL A 218 -16.67 22.37 -7.82
C VAL A 218 -16.80 23.85 -7.48
N ALA A 219 -17.89 24.22 -6.80
CA ALA A 219 -18.33 25.59 -6.54
C ALA A 219 -17.21 26.66 -6.45
N ASN A 220 -17.06 27.49 -7.50
CA ASN A 220 -16.12 28.61 -7.60
C ASN A 220 -14.63 28.25 -7.52
N THR A 221 -14.27 27.00 -7.76
CA THR A 221 -12.86 26.55 -7.74
C THR A 221 -12.18 26.68 -9.10
N GLY A 222 -12.94 26.81 -10.20
CA GLY A 222 -12.43 26.66 -11.56
C GLY A 222 -11.94 25.24 -11.87
N GLN A 223 -12.22 24.27 -10.99
CA GLN A 223 -11.73 22.90 -11.08
C GLN A 223 -12.89 21.91 -11.08
N THR A 224 -12.74 20.84 -11.86
CA THR A 224 -13.63 19.67 -11.74
C THR A 224 -13.29 18.87 -10.49
N LEU A 225 -14.17 17.93 -10.09
CA LEU A 225 -14.05 17.21 -8.83
C LEU A 225 -12.70 16.50 -8.63
N ARG A 226 -12.14 15.88 -9.67
CA ARG A 226 -10.89 15.12 -9.54
C ARG A 226 -9.65 16.01 -9.31
N PRO A 227 -9.38 17.05 -10.14
CA PRO A 227 -8.35 18.05 -9.84
C PRO A 227 -8.55 18.72 -8.48
N PHE A 228 -9.80 19.04 -8.12
CA PHE A 228 -10.13 19.61 -6.82
C PHE A 228 -9.68 18.72 -5.67
N LEU A 229 -10.10 17.46 -5.62
CA LEU A 229 -9.73 16.53 -4.55
C LEU A 229 -8.21 16.30 -4.50
N ARG A 230 -7.57 16.14 -5.66
CA ARG A 230 -6.11 15.96 -5.76
C ARG A 230 -5.32 17.14 -5.17
N SER A 231 -5.81 18.36 -5.34
CA SER A 231 -5.10 19.59 -4.93
C SER A 231 -4.84 19.70 -3.43
N TRP A 232 -5.68 19.09 -2.58
CA TRP A 232 -5.58 19.20 -1.11
C TRP A 232 -5.49 17.85 -0.38
N MET A 233 -5.90 16.74 -1.02
CA MET A 233 -5.68 15.38 -0.52
C MET A 233 -4.31 14.80 -0.92
N GLY A 234 -3.72 15.33 -1.98
CA GLY A 234 -2.52 14.77 -2.60
C GLY A 234 -2.80 13.53 -3.46
N ASP A 235 -1.79 13.13 -4.23
CA ASP A 235 -1.89 12.07 -5.25
C ASP A 235 -2.20 10.70 -4.67
N HIS A 236 -1.57 10.36 -3.55
CA HIS A 236 -1.70 9.03 -2.94
C HIS A 236 -3.13 8.81 -2.43
N GLU A 237 -3.66 9.76 -1.66
CA GLU A 237 -5.00 9.60 -1.09
C GLU A 237 -6.10 9.78 -2.14
N SER A 238 -5.98 10.78 -3.02
CA SER A 238 -6.95 10.95 -4.10
C SER A 238 -7.01 9.70 -4.98
N SER A 239 -5.87 9.07 -5.25
CA SER A 239 -5.82 7.77 -5.93
C SER A 239 -6.48 6.69 -5.08
N ARG A 240 -6.18 6.55 -3.78
CA ARG A 240 -6.79 5.53 -2.91
C ARG A 240 -8.32 5.65 -2.88
N ARG A 241 -8.87 6.86 -2.75
CA ARG A 241 -10.32 7.12 -2.66
C ARG A 241 -11.06 7.00 -3.99
N LEU A 242 -10.44 7.44 -5.09
CA LEU A 242 -11.09 7.59 -6.41
C LEU A 242 -10.57 6.61 -7.46
N LYS A 243 -9.73 5.61 -7.08
CA LYS A 243 -8.87 4.80 -7.98
C LYS A 243 -9.46 4.70 -9.38
N THR A 244 -8.87 5.45 -10.31
CA THR A 244 -9.28 5.41 -11.72
C THR A 244 -9.00 4.01 -12.22
N PRO A 245 -10.02 3.24 -12.63
CA PRO A 245 -9.79 1.87 -13.02
C PRO A 245 -8.88 1.83 -14.24
N ILE A 246 -8.01 0.81 -14.27
CA ILE A 246 -7.05 0.57 -15.36
C ILE A 246 -7.76 0.19 -16.69
N SER A 247 -9.09 0.06 -16.71
CA SER A 247 -9.90 -0.15 -17.92
C SER A 247 -11.40 -0.02 -17.65
N GLU A 248 -12.19 0.34 -18.66
CA GLU A 248 -13.65 0.44 -18.59
C GLU A 248 -14.37 -0.85 -18.16
N LYS A 249 -13.84 -2.03 -18.48
CA LYS A 249 -14.40 -3.32 -18.02
C LYS A 249 -14.33 -3.52 -16.49
N LEU A 250 -13.51 -2.74 -15.77
CA LEU A 250 -13.38 -2.82 -14.31
C LEU A 250 -14.47 -2.05 -13.56
N TYR A 251 -15.29 -1.25 -14.25
CA TYR A 251 -16.41 -0.56 -13.62
C TYR A 251 -17.37 -1.55 -12.94
N GLN A 252 -17.57 -2.75 -13.50
CA GLN A 252 -18.63 -3.66 -13.05
C GLN A 252 -18.30 -4.49 -11.79
N LEU A 253 -17.18 -4.23 -11.11
CA LEU A 253 -16.71 -5.01 -9.97
C LEU A 253 -17.39 -4.60 -8.65
N LYS A 254 -18.72 -4.74 -8.57
CA LYS A 254 -19.39 -4.81 -7.28
C LYS A 254 -19.22 -6.22 -6.74
N ILE A 255 -18.46 -6.37 -5.67
CA ILE A 255 -18.34 -7.63 -4.95
C ILE A 255 -19.31 -7.60 -3.79
N GLU A 256 -20.18 -8.59 -3.74
CA GLU A 256 -21.07 -8.80 -2.61
C GLU A 256 -20.31 -9.67 -1.61
N LEU A 257 -19.60 -9.01 -0.69
CA LEU A 257 -19.15 -9.64 0.54
C LEU A 257 -20.32 -9.67 1.53
N SER A 258 -20.32 -10.66 2.43
CA SER A 258 -21.19 -10.59 3.59
C SER A 258 -20.87 -9.33 4.41
N GLN A 259 -21.84 -8.85 5.19
CA GLN A 259 -21.66 -7.66 6.01
C GLN A 259 -20.45 -7.82 6.95
N ASP A 260 -20.33 -8.96 7.62
CA ASP A 260 -19.22 -9.25 8.54
C ASP A 260 -17.85 -9.16 7.86
N LEU A 261 -17.70 -9.75 6.67
CA LEU A 261 -16.45 -9.68 5.91
C LEU A 261 -16.15 -8.27 5.41
N SER A 262 -17.18 -7.51 5.05
CA SER A 262 -17.01 -6.11 4.64
C SER A 262 -16.58 -5.22 5.81
N GLU A 263 -17.12 -5.44 7.00
CA GLU A 263 -16.75 -4.73 8.22
C GLU A 263 -15.33 -5.09 8.67
N ASP A 264 -14.97 -6.37 8.66
CA ASP A 264 -13.62 -6.82 8.98
C ASP A 264 -12.57 -6.31 7.99
N LEU A 265 -12.86 -6.33 6.69
CA LEU A 265 -11.97 -5.79 5.66
C LEU A 265 -11.74 -4.28 5.86
N ARG A 266 -12.79 -3.53 6.23
CA ARG A 266 -12.66 -2.10 6.56
C ARG A 266 -11.84 -1.87 7.83
N ALA A 267 -12.05 -2.67 8.87
CA ALA A 267 -11.24 -2.59 10.08
C ALA A 267 -9.76 -2.91 9.79
N SER A 268 -9.50 -3.85 8.89
CA SER A 268 -8.17 -4.27 8.46
C SER A 268 -7.47 -3.22 7.56
N GLU A 269 -8.20 -2.41 6.80
CA GLU A 269 -7.61 -1.24 6.12
C GLU A 269 -6.97 -0.28 7.12
N ILE A 270 -7.71 0.03 8.18
CA ILE A 270 -7.30 1.00 9.21
C ILE A 270 -6.12 0.45 10.02
N THR A 271 -6.22 -0.80 10.47
CA THR A 271 -5.32 -1.36 11.48
C THR A 271 -4.19 -2.20 10.89
N ARG A 272 -4.35 -2.77 9.70
CA ARG A 272 -3.32 -3.64 9.11
C ARG A 272 -2.70 -3.08 7.84
N GLY A 273 -3.26 -2.00 7.29
CA GLY A 273 -2.83 -1.41 6.02
C GLY A 273 -3.27 -2.25 4.81
N VAL A 274 -4.42 -2.92 4.91
CA VAL A 274 -5.00 -3.68 3.80
C VAL A 274 -5.54 -2.74 2.72
N ASP A 275 -5.20 -2.99 1.47
CA ASP A 275 -5.80 -2.30 0.32
C ASP A 275 -7.09 -3.00 -0.08
N VAL A 276 -8.22 -2.43 0.36
CA VAL A 276 -9.56 -3.01 0.15
C VAL A 276 -9.87 -3.20 -1.34
N TRP A 277 -9.40 -2.28 -2.20
CA TRP A 277 -9.61 -2.40 -3.64
C TRP A 277 -8.86 -3.59 -4.22
N THR A 278 -7.60 -3.77 -3.84
CA THR A 278 -6.80 -4.93 -4.22
C THR A 278 -7.47 -6.22 -3.75
N VAL A 279 -7.86 -6.30 -2.47
CA VAL A 279 -8.53 -7.48 -1.90
C VAL A 279 -9.78 -7.83 -2.70
N HIS A 280 -10.63 -6.85 -3.01
CA HIS A 280 -11.80 -7.09 -3.85
C HIS A 280 -11.39 -7.68 -5.21
N HIS A 281 -10.43 -7.10 -5.92
CA HIS A 281 -10.04 -7.65 -7.22
C HIS A 281 -9.52 -9.07 -7.14
N TRP A 282 -8.76 -9.40 -6.10
CA TRP A 282 -8.30 -10.77 -5.85
C TRP A 282 -9.45 -11.73 -5.58
N ILE A 283 -10.41 -11.34 -4.73
CA ILE A 283 -11.62 -12.12 -4.46
C ILE A 283 -12.36 -12.41 -5.76
N LYS A 284 -12.56 -11.39 -6.60
CA LYS A 284 -13.25 -11.59 -7.88
C LYS A 284 -12.45 -12.50 -8.80
N CYS A 285 -11.17 -12.20 -9.03
CA CYS A 285 -10.31 -12.87 -10.01
C CYS A 285 -9.96 -14.32 -9.62
N LEU A 286 -10.18 -14.69 -8.37
CA LEU A 286 -10.06 -16.07 -7.88
C LEU A 286 -11.41 -16.73 -7.54
N GLY A 287 -12.52 -16.01 -7.65
CA GLY A 287 -13.84 -16.54 -7.27
C GLY A 287 -13.97 -16.90 -5.78
N LEU A 288 -13.19 -16.26 -4.89
CA LEU A 288 -13.16 -16.58 -3.46
C LEU A 288 -14.50 -16.24 -2.80
N GLY A 289 -15.16 -17.23 -2.21
CA GLY A 289 -16.48 -17.05 -1.58
C GLY A 289 -17.58 -16.55 -2.53
N GLN A 290 -17.40 -16.68 -3.85
CA GLN A 290 -18.37 -16.22 -4.86
C GLN A 290 -19.33 -17.35 -5.28
N PRO A 291 -20.59 -17.04 -5.66
CA PRO A 291 -21.54 -18.06 -6.13
C PRO A 291 -21.12 -18.76 -7.42
N LYS A 292 -20.56 -18.00 -8.38
CA LYS A 292 -20.03 -18.55 -9.64
C LYS A 292 -18.62 -19.07 -9.40
N LYS A 293 -18.43 -20.38 -9.55
CA LYS A 293 -17.13 -21.03 -9.41
C LYS A 293 -16.25 -20.72 -10.62
N LEU A 294 -14.94 -20.71 -10.39
CA LEU A 294 -13.94 -20.46 -11.43
C LEU A 294 -13.99 -21.52 -12.55
N ASP A 295 -14.47 -22.73 -12.23
CA ASP A 295 -14.71 -23.78 -13.22
C ASP A 295 -15.68 -23.37 -14.33
N ASP A 296 -16.64 -22.50 -14.02
CA ASP A 296 -17.71 -22.06 -14.93
C ASP A 296 -17.34 -20.79 -15.72
N TRP A 297 -16.08 -20.35 -15.65
CA TRP A 297 -15.63 -19.13 -16.31
C TRP A 297 -15.30 -19.36 -17.78
N THR A 298 -15.61 -18.36 -18.62
CA THR A 298 -15.23 -18.34 -20.04
C THR A 298 -13.74 -18.07 -20.21
N ASP A 299 -13.21 -18.39 -21.40
CA ASP A 299 -11.81 -18.12 -21.73
C ASP A 299 -11.46 -16.63 -21.54
N ASP A 300 -12.36 -15.72 -21.95
CA ASP A 300 -12.20 -14.27 -21.77
C ASP A 300 -12.16 -13.86 -20.30
N GLU A 301 -13.01 -14.45 -19.44
CA GLU A 301 -13.04 -14.17 -18.00
C GLU A 301 -11.73 -14.60 -17.32
N VAL A 302 -11.18 -15.76 -17.71
CA VAL A 302 -9.91 -16.28 -17.19
C VAL A 302 -8.74 -15.39 -17.63
N LEU A 303 -8.65 -15.06 -18.93
CA LEU A 303 -7.58 -14.21 -19.46
C LEU A 303 -7.61 -12.81 -18.85
N PHE A 304 -8.81 -12.23 -18.70
CA PHE A 304 -8.99 -10.96 -18.02
C PHE A 304 -8.51 -11.02 -16.58
N SER A 305 -8.92 -12.04 -15.83
CA SER A 305 -8.54 -12.19 -14.42
C SER A 305 -7.03 -12.34 -14.25
N MET A 306 -6.37 -13.12 -15.11
CA MET A 306 -4.91 -13.25 -15.12
C MET A 306 -4.23 -11.90 -15.35
N GLU A 307 -4.60 -11.18 -16.41
CA GLU A 307 -4.04 -9.87 -16.73
C GLU A 307 -4.21 -8.87 -15.57
N LYS A 308 -5.38 -8.91 -14.89
CA LYS A 308 -5.64 -8.04 -13.74
C LYS A 308 -4.76 -8.36 -12.55
N LEU A 309 -4.68 -9.63 -12.12
CA LEU A 309 -3.87 -10.01 -10.97
C LEU A 309 -2.39 -9.62 -11.16
N GLN A 310 -1.86 -9.78 -12.36
CA GLN A 310 -0.49 -9.34 -12.67
C GLN A 310 -0.29 -7.82 -12.58
N LYS A 311 -1.25 -7.05 -13.09
CA LYS A 311 -1.24 -5.58 -12.96
C LYS A 311 -1.32 -5.14 -11.50
N LEU A 312 -2.07 -5.85 -10.66
CA LEU A 312 -2.16 -5.55 -9.22
C LEU A 312 -0.83 -5.77 -8.51
N ILE A 313 -0.19 -6.92 -8.73
CA ILE A 313 1.10 -7.26 -8.11
C ILE A 313 2.17 -6.26 -8.50
N THR A 314 2.25 -5.93 -9.80
CA THR A 314 3.24 -4.98 -10.31
C THR A 314 2.96 -3.55 -9.83
N GLY A 315 1.69 -3.17 -9.68
CA GLY A 315 1.27 -1.86 -9.16
C GLY A 315 1.57 -1.68 -7.67
N MET A 316 1.19 -2.65 -6.81
CA MET A 316 1.46 -2.60 -5.36
C MET A 316 2.96 -2.46 -5.06
N SER A 317 3.77 -3.30 -5.71
CA SER A 317 5.22 -3.28 -5.52
C SER A 317 5.85 -1.92 -5.84
N ARG A 318 5.23 -1.12 -6.72
CA ARG A 318 5.69 0.24 -7.06
C ARG A 318 5.22 1.31 -6.07
N ASN A 319 4.03 1.14 -5.48
CA ASN A 319 3.38 2.18 -4.69
C ASN A 319 3.67 2.08 -3.19
N GLU A 320 3.87 0.87 -2.66
CA GLU A 320 4.10 0.65 -1.22
C GLU A 320 5.52 0.16 -0.91
N ALA A 321 6.29 -0.16 -1.96
CA ALA A 321 7.56 -0.86 -1.85
C ALA A 321 7.48 -2.17 -1.02
N ILE A 322 6.28 -2.76 -0.91
CA ILE A 322 6.02 -4.07 -0.29
C ILE A 322 5.60 -5.04 -1.39
N PRO A 323 6.25 -6.21 -1.53
CA PRO A 323 5.87 -7.20 -2.52
C PRO A 323 4.59 -7.94 -2.09
N TRP A 324 3.82 -8.44 -3.07
CA TRP A 324 2.53 -9.09 -2.82
C TRP A 324 2.55 -10.20 -1.75
N HIS A 325 3.56 -11.07 -1.78
CA HIS A 325 3.71 -12.17 -0.82
C HIS A 325 3.84 -11.72 0.65
N GLU A 326 4.32 -10.49 0.88
CA GLU A 326 4.49 -9.85 2.20
C GLU A 326 3.40 -8.80 2.48
N SER A 327 2.38 -8.69 1.61
CA SER A 327 1.36 -7.66 1.75
C SER A 327 0.30 -8.06 2.79
N ALA A 328 -0.20 -7.06 3.53
CA ALA A 328 -1.32 -7.26 4.45
C ALA A 328 -2.57 -7.76 3.72
N SER A 329 -2.79 -7.31 2.48
CA SER A 329 -3.91 -7.74 1.63
C SER A 329 -3.89 -9.24 1.34
N ARG A 330 -2.73 -9.81 1.01
CA ARG A 330 -2.59 -11.26 0.81
C ARG A 330 -2.79 -12.02 2.12
N ALA A 331 -2.20 -11.55 3.22
CA ALA A 331 -2.35 -12.16 4.53
C ALA A 331 -3.84 -12.21 4.95
N TRP A 332 -4.58 -11.12 4.75
CA TRP A 332 -6.01 -11.05 5.03
C TRP A 332 -6.82 -12.05 4.19
N LEU A 333 -6.52 -12.19 2.89
CA LEU A 333 -7.19 -13.19 2.03
C LEU A 333 -6.98 -14.62 2.53
N ILE A 334 -5.75 -14.96 2.93
CA ILE A 334 -5.40 -16.28 3.44
C ILE A 334 -6.04 -16.56 4.79
N GLU A 335 -6.06 -15.58 5.70
CA GLU A 335 -6.73 -15.68 7.00
C GLU A 335 -8.23 -15.87 6.85
N THR A 336 -8.85 -15.13 5.92
CA THR A 336 -10.30 -15.13 5.69
C THR A 336 -10.80 -16.39 5.00
N PHE A 337 -10.13 -16.82 3.92
CA PHE A 337 -10.61 -17.92 3.08
C PHE A 337 -9.85 -19.23 3.32
N GLY A 338 -8.76 -19.20 4.08
CA GLY A 338 -7.87 -20.34 4.29
C GLY A 338 -6.82 -20.48 3.19
N GLN A 339 -5.58 -20.81 3.59
CA GLN A 339 -4.44 -21.00 2.68
C GLN A 339 -4.73 -22.04 1.59
N GLU A 340 -5.37 -23.15 1.94
CA GLU A 340 -5.65 -24.24 1.01
C GLU A 340 -6.60 -23.79 -0.11
N ILE A 341 -7.73 -23.17 0.24
CA ILE A 341 -8.72 -22.69 -0.74
C ILE A 341 -8.10 -21.60 -1.62
N TYR A 342 -7.35 -20.66 -1.02
CA TYR A 342 -6.65 -19.63 -1.77
C TYR A 342 -5.70 -20.24 -2.81
N THR A 343 -4.84 -21.16 -2.39
CA THR A 343 -3.86 -21.82 -3.29
C THR A 343 -4.58 -22.62 -4.38
N GLN A 344 -5.61 -23.38 -4.04
CA GLN A 344 -6.39 -24.17 -5.02
C GLN A 344 -7.00 -23.30 -6.11
N GLN A 345 -7.61 -22.16 -5.75
CA GLN A 345 -8.22 -21.24 -6.73
C GLN A 345 -7.16 -20.55 -7.60
N LEU A 346 -6.03 -20.16 -7.02
CA LEU A 346 -4.91 -19.59 -7.78
C LEU A 346 -4.35 -20.60 -8.78
N ASP A 347 -4.14 -21.85 -8.35
CA ASP A 347 -3.67 -22.93 -9.22
C ASP A 347 -4.65 -23.23 -10.34
N LEU A 348 -5.95 -23.27 -10.04
CA LEU A 348 -7.00 -23.48 -11.03
C LEU A 348 -7.02 -22.38 -12.09
N LEU A 349 -6.92 -21.11 -11.69
CA LEU A 349 -6.82 -19.97 -12.61
C LEU A 349 -5.61 -20.11 -13.53
N CYS A 350 -4.43 -20.35 -12.94
CA CYS A 350 -3.19 -20.52 -13.68
C CYS A 350 -3.27 -21.69 -14.68
N ASN A 351 -3.84 -22.82 -14.27
CA ASN A 351 -3.99 -24.00 -15.12
C ASN A 351 -4.95 -23.77 -16.29
N LYS A 352 -6.10 -23.12 -16.05
CA LYS A 352 -7.02 -22.74 -17.13
C LYS A 352 -6.39 -21.75 -18.10
N CYS A 353 -5.69 -20.74 -17.61
CA CYS A 353 -4.96 -19.79 -18.45
C CYS A 353 -3.94 -20.51 -19.35
N LYS A 354 -3.16 -21.44 -18.77
CA LYS A 354 -2.20 -22.27 -19.51
C LYS A 354 -2.89 -23.10 -20.62
N GLN A 355 -4.05 -23.71 -20.32
CA GLN A 355 -4.83 -24.48 -21.30
C GLN A 355 -5.42 -23.62 -22.42
N ILE A 356 -5.94 -22.43 -22.10
CA ILE A 356 -6.45 -21.47 -23.09
C ILE A 356 -5.33 -21.07 -24.05
N ARG A 357 -4.16 -20.72 -23.50
CA ARG A 357 -3.01 -20.32 -24.31
C ARG A 357 -2.50 -21.45 -25.20
N ALA A 358 -2.44 -22.68 -24.68
CA ALA A 358 -2.10 -23.85 -25.50
C ALA A 358 -3.07 -24.09 -26.66
N ARG A 359 -4.36 -23.74 -26.49
CA ARG A 359 -5.37 -23.80 -27.57
C ARG A 359 -5.22 -22.66 -28.59
N LEU A 360 -4.94 -21.44 -28.12
CA LEU A 360 -4.85 -20.24 -28.96
C LEU A 360 -3.55 -20.18 -29.78
N VAL A 361 -2.46 -20.73 -29.26
CA VAL A 361 -1.17 -20.74 -29.93
C VAL A 361 -0.97 -22.08 -30.64
N SER A 362 -1.44 -22.17 -31.89
CA SER A 362 -1.08 -23.30 -32.74
C SER A 362 0.41 -23.17 -33.10
N HIS A 363 1.24 -24.04 -32.52
CA HIS A 363 2.68 -24.17 -32.80
C HIS A 363 3.56 -23.04 -32.24
N GLU A 364 3.56 -22.88 -30.91
CA GLU A 364 4.68 -22.19 -30.28
C GLU A 364 5.90 -23.12 -30.30
N ASP A 365 6.93 -22.69 -31.01
CA ASP A 365 8.19 -23.38 -31.08
C ASP A 365 8.83 -23.45 -29.69
N HIS A 366 8.68 -24.57 -29.00
CA HIS A 366 9.24 -24.81 -27.67
C HIS A 366 10.77 -24.87 -27.63
N ARG A 367 11.47 -24.39 -28.68
CA ARG A 367 12.92 -24.18 -28.71
C ARG A 367 13.46 -23.42 -27.48
N TRP A 368 12.64 -22.60 -26.81
CA TRP A 368 13.00 -21.94 -25.56
C TRP A 368 13.01 -22.86 -24.32
N LYS A 369 12.38 -24.04 -24.35
CA LYS A 369 12.47 -25.04 -23.26
C LYS A 369 13.79 -25.82 -23.23
N ASN A 370 14.70 -25.56 -24.19
CA ASN A 370 16.01 -26.18 -24.20
C ASN A 370 16.86 -25.79 -22.95
N ASN A 371 17.76 -26.69 -22.54
CA ASN A 371 18.62 -26.54 -21.36
C ASN A 371 19.41 -25.21 -21.30
N GLY A 372 19.67 -24.57 -22.45
CA GLY A 372 20.43 -23.32 -22.55
C GLY A 372 19.63 -22.01 -22.38
N SER A 373 18.30 -22.03 -22.35
CA SER A 373 17.51 -20.79 -22.26
C SER A 373 17.50 -20.21 -20.84
N SER A 374 17.49 -18.88 -20.73
CA SER A 374 17.29 -18.22 -19.44
C SER A 374 15.87 -18.44 -18.92
N VAL A 375 15.70 -18.48 -17.59
CA VAL A 375 14.42 -18.50 -16.89
C VAL A 375 13.56 -17.31 -17.30
N ILE A 376 14.16 -16.14 -17.54
CA ILE A 376 13.45 -14.97 -18.07
C ILE A 376 12.83 -15.26 -19.45
N LYS A 377 13.54 -15.98 -20.32
CA LYS A 377 13.03 -16.39 -21.65
C LYS A 377 12.00 -17.52 -21.55
N ILE A 378 12.14 -18.42 -20.58
CA ILE A 378 11.15 -19.46 -20.31
C ILE A 378 9.84 -18.83 -19.85
N LEU A 379 9.95 -17.84 -18.96
CA LEU A 379 8.80 -17.09 -18.47
C LEU A 379 8.30 -16.04 -19.45
N ASP A 380 8.99 -15.83 -20.58
CA ASP A 380 8.55 -14.86 -21.60
C ASP A 380 7.31 -15.44 -22.29
N GLY A 381 6.15 -14.88 -21.94
CA GLY A 381 4.87 -15.51 -22.22
C GLY A 381 4.61 -16.75 -21.35
N GLN A 382 4.86 -16.74 -20.04
CA GLN A 382 4.22 -17.64 -19.07
C GLN A 382 3.65 -16.80 -17.94
N GLU A 383 2.58 -16.08 -18.25
CA GLU A 383 1.94 -15.14 -17.33
C GLU A 383 1.42 -15.84 -16.06
N GLU A 384 0.91 -17.06 -16.22
CA GLU A 384 0.50 -17.93 -15.13
C GLU A 384 1.63 -18.26 -14.14
N ASP A 385 2.84 -18.50 -14.63
CA ASP A 385 3.99 -18.85 -13.79
C ASP A 385 4.51 -17.60 -13.10
N LYS A 386 4.62 -16.46 -13.81
CA LYS A 386 5.00 -15.17 -13.21
C LYS A 386 4.11 -14.81 -12.02
N LEU A 387 2.80 -15.07 -12.13
CA LEU A 387 1.84 -14.85 -11.05
C LEU A 387 2.18 -15.73 -9.83
N LYS A 388 2.41 -17.03 -10.02
CA LYS A 388 2.79 -17.95 -8.93
C LYS A 388 4.14 -17.58 -8.30
N PHE A 389 5.15 -17.22 -9.10
CA PHE A 389 6.44 -16.75 -8.60
C PHE A 389 6.28 -15.53 -7.69
N ALA A 390 5.44 -14.57 -8.08
CA ALA A 390 5.18 -13.39 -7.26
C ALA A 390 4.40 -13.70 -5.97
N ASP A 391 3.42 -14.63 -6.02
CA ASP A 391 2.69 -15.09 -4.84
C ASP A 391 3.59 -15.82 -3.83
N HIS A 392 4.55 -16.60 -4.32
CA HIS A 392 5.54 -17.28 -3.48
C HIS A 392 6.73 -16.40 -3.09
N GLY A 393 6.84 -15.17 -3.59
CA GLY A 393 7.98 -14.28 -3.30
C GLY A 393 9.32 -14.75 -3.87
N LEU A 394 9.29 -15.42 -5.01
CA LEU A 394 10.47 -16.01 -5.62
C LEU A 394 11.06 -15.11 -6.71
N ASP A 395 12.35 -14.77 -6.57
CA ASP A 395 13.09 -13.97 -7.55
C ASP A 395 13.52 -14.83 -8.75
N PHE A 396 13.17 -14.41 -9.97
CA PHE A 396 13.58 -15.08 -11.21
C PHE A 396 15.11 -15.28 -11.32
N LYS A 397 15.93 -14.40 -10.73
CA LYS A 397 17.38 -14.56 -10.70
C LYS A 397 17.83 -15.72 -9.80
N LEU A 398 17.15 -15.94 -8.68
CA LEU A 398 17.41 -17.09 -7.81
C LEU A 398 17.09 -18.39 -8.56
N ILE A 399 15.95 -18.41 -9.25
CA ILE A 399 15.49 -19.57 -10.02
C ILE A 399 16.44 -19.84 -11.20
N GLN A 400 16.93 -18.79 -11.85
CA GLN A 400 17.97 -18.89 -12.88
C GLN A 400 19.27 -19.48 -12.33
N ALA A 401 19.69 -19.06 -11.14
CA ALA A 401 20.89 -19.59 -10.49
C ALA A 401 20.71 -21.07 -10.14
N ILE A 402 19.55 -21.45 -9.58
CA ILE A 402 19.20 -22.85 -9.31
C ILE A 402 19.28 -23.68 -10.60
N LYS A 403 18.71 -23.19 -11.71
CA LYS A 403 18.78 -23.87 -13.02
C LYS A 403 20.22 -24.11 -13.48
N ILE A 404 21.07 -23.09 -13.41
CA ILE A 404 22.48 -23.18 -13.83
C ILE A 404 23.25 -24.14 -12.93
N ILE A 405 23.06 -24.06 -11.61
CA ILE A 405 23.75 -24.91 -10.64
C ILE A 405 23.38 -26.38 -10.85
N ARG A 406 22.10 -26.69 -11.06
CA ARG A 406 21.61 -28.05 -11.33
C ARG A 406 22.11 -28.63 -12.65
N SER A 407 22.38 -27.79 -13.66
CA SER A 407 22.87 -28.27 -14.96
C SER A 407 24.33 -28.68 -14.93
N VAL A 408 25.13 -28.13 -14.00
CA VAL A 408 26.58 -28.42 -13.89
C VAL A 408 26.95 -29.33 -12.72
N ASN A 409 26.06 -29.51 -11.72
CA ASN A 409 26.33 -30.31 -10.52
C ASN A 409 25.39 -31.54 -10.44
N GLN A 410 25.96 -32.74 -10.60
CA GLN A 410 25.20 -34.00 -10.58
C GLN A 410 24.55 -34.30 -9.23
N GLN A 411 25.21 -33.96 -8.11
CA GLN A 411 24.66 -34.17 -6.77
C GLN A 411 23.41 -33.33 -6.56
N PHE A 412 23.46 -32.04 -6.90
CA PHE A 412 22.31 -31.16 -6.80
C PHE A 412 21.20 -31.53 -7.78
N ARG A 413 21.53 -32.13 -8.93
CA ARG A 413 20.52 -32.67 -9.86
C ARG A 413 19.72 -33.82 -9.25
N ALA A 414 20.39 -34.72 -8.52
CA ALA A 414 19.76 -35.88 -7.90
C ALA A 414 19.07 -35.57 -6.56
N ASP A 415 19.58 -34.60 -5.78
CA ASP A 415 19.06 -34.26 -4.46
C ASP A 415 18.73 -32.77 -4.30
N TRP A 416 17.43 -32.48 -4.22
CA TRP A 416 16.91 -31.16 -3.97
C TRP A 416 17.26 -30.61 -2.59
N ASN A 417 17.35 -31.46 -1.56
CA ASN A 417 17.64 -31.01 -0.21
C ASN A 417 19.08 -30.48 -0.11
N SER A 418 20.04 -31.23 -0.64
CA SER A 418 21.43 -30.78 -0.74
C SER A 418 21.57 -29.44 -1.48
N LEU A 419 20.81 -29.21 -2.56
CA LEU A 419 20.78 -27.92 -3.25
C LEU A 419 20.21 -26.81 -2.35
N PHE A 420 19.05 -27.03 -1.73
CA PHE A 420 18.40 -26.00 -0.91
C PHE A 420 19.21 -25.66 0.34
N ASP A 421 19.91 -26.63 0.93
CA ASP A 421 20.80 -26.41 2.07
C ASP A 421 22.04 -25.60 1.68
N SER A 422 22.45 -25.68 0.41
CA SER A 422 23.53 -24.85 -0.16
C SER A 422 23.09 -23.45 -0.59
N CYS A 423 21.78 -23.15 -0.60
CA CYS A 423 21.27 -21.85 -1.01
C CYS A 423 21.49 -20.79 0.09
N PRO A 424 22.09 -19.63 -0.21
CA PRO A 424 22.27 -18.56 0.77
C PRO A 424 20.95 -17.99 1.30
N SER A 425 19.87 -18.10 0.51
CA SER A 425 18.52 -17.69 0.87
C SER A 425 17.77 -18.82 1.58
N LYS A 426 17.26 -18.56 2.80
CA LYS A 426 16.38 -19.50 3.52
C LYS A 426 15.01 -19.57 2.82
N LEU A 427 14.84 -20.56 1.95
CA LEU A 427 13.56 -20.87 1.32
C LEU A 427 12.65 -21.61 2.30
N THR A 428 11.37 -21.23 2.33
CA THR A 428 10.32 -21.94 3.08
C THR A 428 9.99 -23.29 2.43
N SER A 429 9.36 -24.20 3.16
CA SER A 429 8.92 -25.51 2.61
C SER A 429 8.01 -25.33 1.39
N ASN A 430 7.04 -24.41 1.46
CA ASN A 430 6.12 -24.11 0.35
C ASN A 430 6.87 -23.61 -0.89
N GLN A 431 7.87 -22.74 -0.72
CA GLN A 431 8.71 -22.27 -1.83
C GLN A 431 9.54 -23.40 -2.42
N LYS A 432 10.14 -24.26 -1.58
CA LYS A 432 10.92 -25.42 -2.03
C LYS A 432 10.07 -26.37 -2.87
N ASP A 433 8.86 -26.66 -2.41
CA ASP A 433 7.96 -27.59 -3.11
C ASP A 433 7.44 -27.01 -4.43
N PHE A 434 7.08 -25.72 -4.46
CA PHE A 434 6.75 -25.02 -5.71
C PHE A 434 7.91 -25.08 -6.72
N ILE A 435 9.15 -24.80 -6.29
CA ILE A 435 10.32 -24.85 -7.18
C ILE A 435 10.51 -26.26 -7.76
N LYS A 436 10.40 -27.32 -6.94
CA LYS A 436 10.52 -28.71 -7.41
C LYS A 436 9.50 -29.02 -8.50
N ILE A 437 8.23 -28.69 -8.25
CA ILE A 437 7.11 -28.94 -9.18
C ILE A 437 7.34 -28.16 -10.48
N TRP A 438 7.66 -26.87 -10.39
CA TRP A 438 7.85 -26.03 -11.57
C TRP A 438 9.01 -26.50 -12.46
N PHE A 439 10.12 -26.97 -11.88
CA PHE A 439 11.24 -27.54 -12.64
C PHE A 439 10.84 -28.84 -13.34
N ALA A 440 10.07 -29.71 -12.67
CA ALA A 440 9.56 -30.94 -13.28
C ALA A 440 8.62 -30.66 -14.46
N ASP A 441 7.68 -29.72 -14.30
CA ASP A 441 6.69 -29.35 -15.31
C ASP A 441 7.29 -28.68 -16.55
N ASN A 442 8.47 -28.06 -16.40
CA ASN A 442 9.16 -27.38 -17.49
C ASN A 442 10.33 -28.19 -18.08
N PHE A 443 10.53 -29.44 -17.64
CA PHE A 443 11.60 -30.34 -18.10
C PHE A 443 13.01 -29.74 -17.94
N ILE A 444 13.29 -29.09 -16.79
CA ILE A 444 14.55 -28.39 -16.50
C ILE A 444 15.46 -29.17 -15.55
#